data_AF-A0A3M2A1R5-F1
#
_entry.id   AF-A0A3M2A1R5-F1
#
_cell.length_a   1.000
_cell.length_b   1.000
_cell.length_c   1.000
_cell.angle_alpha   90.00
_cell.angle_beta   90.00
_cell.angle_gamma   90.00
#
_symmetry.space_group_name_H-M   'P 1'
#
loop_
_entity.id
_entity.type
_entity.pdbx_description
1 polymer ?
#
loop_
_entity_poly.entity_id
_entity_poly.type
_entity_poly.pdbx_seq_one_letter_code
_entity_poly.pdbx_strand_id
1 'polypeptide(L)'
;MVDDDLRADVDRLRHDLGKYVAWLSSNLPPSSFGPPPSKEAVSALRRDLLATRRDAAGRPRAAWEVFDDWVAARGGLPPRPELEKVAAAVDDLRAAAKALRSGDDRAIAGHLAAILAAQRTIRAELRALSRSLAGGAH
;
A
#
# COMPACT_ATOMS: atom_id res chain seq x y z
N MET A 1 -24.80 11.95 1.31
CA MET A 1 -24.84 10.71 0.50
C MET A 1 -23.50 10.43 -0.18
N VAL A 2 -22.94 11.34 -1.00
CA VAL A 2 -21.62 11.12 -1.65
C VAL A 2 -20.46 10.90 -0.67
N ASP A 3 -20.45 11.61 0.47
CA ASP A 3 -19.38 11.48 1.47
C ASP A 3 -19.50 10.21 2.34
N ASP A 4 -20.72 9.69 2.57
CA ASP A 4 -20.92 8.43 3.29
C ASP A 4 -20.45 7.23 2.46
N ASP A 5 -20.73 7.25 1.16
CA ASP A 5 -20.25 6.24 0.21
C ASP A 5 -18.71 6.29 0.09
N LEU A 6 -18.14 7.49 -0.01
CA LEU A 6 -16.68 7.67 -0.02
C LEU A 6 -16.04 7.21 1.29
N ARG A 7 -16.68 7.46 2.44
CA ARG A 7 -16.18 7.02 3.74
C ARG A 7 -16.11 5.49 3.82
N ALA A 8 -17.20 4.80 3.45
CA ALA A 8 -17.24 3.34 3.44
C ALA A 8 -16.15 2.76 2.52
N ASP A 9 -15.98 3.34 1.34
CA ASP A 9 -14.96 2.94 0.38
C ASP A 9 -13.52 3.19 0.87
N VAL A 10 -13.27 4.33 1.52
CA VAL A 10 -11.96 4.64 2.10
C VAL A 10 -11.66 3.72 3.29
N ASP A 11 -12.64 3.40 4.12
CA ASP A 11 -12.45 2.44 5.22
C ASP A 11 -12.12 1.03 4.69
N ARG A 12 -12.75 0.62 3.59
CA ARG A 12 -12.42 -0.62 2.88
C ARG A 12 -11.01 -0.57 2.29
N LEU A 13 -10.64 0.51 1.60
CA LEU A 13 -9.29 0.70 1.06
C LEU A 13 -8.24 0.71 2.18
N ARG A 14 -8.52 1.33 3.32
CA ARG A 14 -7.64 1.30 4.51
C ARG A 14 -7.48 -0.12 5.03
N HIS A 15 -8.55 -0.90 5.09
CA HIS A 15 -8.48 -2.30 5.50
C HIS A 15 -7.66 -3.13 4.51
N ASP A 16 -7.90 -2.98 3.21
CA ASP A 16 -7.32 -3.86 2.19
C ASP A 16 -5.89 -3.47 1.82
N LEU A 17 -5.59 -2.18 1.75
CA LEU A 17 -4.27 -1.66 1.40
C LEU A 17 -3.51 -1.21 2.64
N GLY A 18 -4.07 -0.30 3.44
CA GLY A 18 -3.38 0.28 4.61
C GLY A 18 -2.92 -0.77 5.63
N LYS A 19 -3.70 -1.83 5.86
CA LYS A 19 -3.34 -2.91 6.78
C LYS A 19 -2.29 -3.85 6.20
N TYR A 20 -2.47 -4.28 4.95
CA TYR A 20 -1.72 -5.39 4.37
C TYR A 20 -0.47 -4.97 3.61
N VAL A 21 -0.36 -3.70 3.20
CA VAL A 21 0.82 -3.17 2.51
C VAL A 21 2.09 -3.24 3.35
N ALA A 22 1.99 -3.43 4.67
CA ALA A 22 3.10 -3.59 5.61
C ALA A 22 2.70 -4.49 6.78
N TRP A 23 2.08 -5.66 6.52
CA TRP A 23 1.62 -6.59 7.55
C TRP A 23 2.79 -7.32 8.22
N LEU A 24 3.65 -7.96 7.42
CA LEU A 24 4.78 -8.73 7.91
C LEU A 24 5.98 -7.83 8.14
N SER A 25 6.27 -6.93 7.20
CA SER A 25 7.47 -6.10 7.21
C SER A 25 7.51 -5.14 8.40
N SER A 26 6.35 -4.74 8.94
CA SER A 26 6.30 -3.87 10.12
C SER A 26 6.70 -4.55 11.43
N ASN A 27 6.79 -5.88 11.47
CA ASN A 27 7.18 -6.63 12.66
C ASN A 27 8.69 -6.90 12.71
N LEU A 28 9.42 -6.54 11.65
CA LEU A 28 10.86 -6.75 11.58
C LEU A 28 11.63 -5.54 12.16
N PRO A 29 12.76 -5.77 12.82
CA PRO A 29 13.58 -4.69 13.33
C PRO A 29 14.16 -3.85 12.18
N PRO A 30 14.43 -2.54 12.38
CA PRO A 30 15.01 -1.69 11.35
C PRO A 30 16.33 -2.22 10.76
N SER A 31 17.11 -2.97 11.55
CA SER A 31 18.36 -3.61 11.11
C SER A 31 18.16 -4.66 10.01
N SER A 32 16.98 -5.27 9.88
CA SER A 32 16.66 -6.21 8.80
C SER A 32 16.62 -5.55 7.42
N PHE A 33 16.53 -4.22 7.38
CA PHE A 33 16.46 -3.40 6.17
C PHE A 33 17.79 -2.69 5.86
N GLY A 34 18.88 -2.99 6.57
CA GLY A 34 20.22 -2.48 6.22
C GLY A 34 20.73 -3.09 4.90
N PRO A 35 21.74 -2.50 4.23
CA PRO A 35 22.28 -3.05 2.98
C PRO A 35 23.33 -4.16 3.25
N PRO A 36 23.19 -5.39 2.69
CA PRO A 36 22.03 -5.90 1.96
C PRO A 36 20.89 -6.29 2.92
N PRO A 37 19.61 -6.13 2.51
CA PRO A 37 18.47 -6.47 3.36
C PRO A 37 18.49 -7.95 3.69
N SER A 38 17.97 -8.31 4.87
CA SER A 38 17.88 -9.72 5.25
C SER A 38 16.91 -10.45 4.31
N LYS A 39 17.13 -11.76 4.10
CA LYS A 39 16.20 -12.61 3.33
C LYS A 39 14.79 -12.58 3.89
N GLU A 40 14.67 -12.46 5.21
CA GLU A 40 13.38 -12.32 5.90
C GLU A 40 12.68 -11.00 5.54
N ALA A 41 13.41 -9.88 5.54
CA ALA A 41 12.88 -8.59 5.10
C ALA A 41 12.42 -8.62 3.64
N VAL A 42 13.24 -9.19 2.76
CA VAL A 42 12.87 -9.35 1.34
C VAL A 42 11.62 -10.21 1.19
N SER A 43 11.55 -11.34 1.89
CA SER A 43 10.38 -12.23 1.88
C SER A 43 9.11 -11.55 2.40
N ALA A 44 9.23 -10.80 3.51
CA ALA A 44 8.14 -10.04 4.10
C ALA A 44 7.63 -8.96 3.12
N LEU A 45 8.52 -8.15 2.55
CA LEU A 45 8.16 -7.13 1.56
C LEU A 45 7.47 -7.73 0.33
N ARG A 46 7.98 -8.85 -0.18
CA ARG A 46 7.35 -9.54 -1.33
C ARG A 46 5.94 -10.00 -1.00
N ARG A 47 5.72 -10.57 0.19
CA ARG A 47 4.38 -11.01 0.61
C ARG A 47 3.43 -9.82 0.80
N ASP A 48 3.89 -8.78 1.49
CA ASP A 48 3.07 -7.60 1.76
C ASP A 48 2.70 -6.83 0.47
N LEU A 49 3.59 -6.77 -0.52
CA LEU A 49 3.43 -5.93 -1.70
C LEU A 49 2.96 -6.67 -2.96
N LEU A 50 3.34 -7.93 -3.15
CA LEU A 50 2.91 -8.74 -4.31
C LEU A 50 1.69 -9.61 -4.01
N ALA A 51 1.37 -9.81 -2.73
CA ALA A 51 0.25 -10.62 -2.27
C ALA A 51 -0.54 -9.92 -1.17
N THR A 52 -0.73 -8.60 -1.32
CA THR A 52 -1.47 -7.73 -0.39
C THR A 52 -2.89 -8.24 -0.14
N ARG A 53 -3.58 -8.73 -1.19
CA ARG A 53 -4.90 -9.36 -1.08
C ARG A 53 -4.96 -10.62 -1.94
N ARG A 54 -6.01 -11.42 -1.78
CA ARG A 54 -6.40 -12.45 -2.75
C ARG A 54 -7.73 -12.08 -3.39
N ASP A 55 -7.86 -12.34 -4.70
CA ASP A 55 -9.13 -12.21 -5.40
C ASP A 55 -10.10 -13.37 -5.06
N ALA A 56 -11.31 -13.34 -5.62
CA ALA A 56 -12.32 -14.40 -5.41
C ALA A 56 -11.87 -15.79 -5.91
N ALA A 57 -10.94 -15.85 -6.87
CA ALA A 57 -10.33 -17.08 -7.35
C ALA A 57 -9.09 -17.50 -6.53
N GLY A 58 -8.79 -16.78 -5.44
CA GLY A 58 -7.66 -17.05 -4.55
C GLY A 58 -6.31 -16.57 -5.08
N ARG A 59 -6.26 -15.85 -6.21
CA ARG A 59 -5.01 -15.35 -6.80
C ARG A 59 -4.50 -14.13 -6.03
N PRO A 60 -3.20 -14.05 -5.75
CA PRO A 60 -2.63 -12.89 -5.07
C PRO A 60 -2.77 -11.64 -5.94
N ARG A 61 -3.07 -10.52 -5.28
CA ARG A 61 -3.15 -9.18 -5.86
C ARG A 61 -2.10 -8.31 -5.18
N ALA A 62 -1.33 -7.60 -5.99
CA ALA A 62 -0.32 -6.66 -5.51
C ALA A 62 -0.97 -5.37 -4.97
N ALA A 63 -0.21 -4.61 -4.17
CA ALA A 63 -0.68 -3.38 -3.55
C ALA A 63 -1.22 -2.37 -4.58
N TRP A 64 -0.50 -2.19 -5.70
CA TRP A 64 -0.93 -1.31 -6.77
C TRP A 64 -2.17 -1.82 -7.52
N GLU A 65 -2.34 -3.12 -7.68
CA GLU A 65 -3.53 -3.68 -8.31
C GLU A 65 -4.77 -3.49 -7.45
N VAL A 66 -4.63 -3.61 -6.13
CA VAL A 66 -5.72 -3.32 -5.19
C VAL A 66 -6.15 -1.85 -5.28
N PHE A 67 -5.19 -0.94 -5.42
CA PHE A 67 -5.48 0.49 -5.58
C PHE A 67 -6.11 0.79 -6.95
N ASP A 68 -5.57 0.24 -8.03
CA ASP A 68 -6.09 0.43 -9.39
C ASP A 68 -7.54 -0.06 -9.51
N ASP A 69 -7.85 -1.23 -8.97
CA ASP A 69 -9.23 -1.76 -8.94
C ASP A 69 -10.17 -0.82 -8.18
N TRP A 70 -9.71 -0.27 -7.05
CA TRP A 70 -10.50 0.68 -6.26
C TRP A 70 -10.76 1.98 -7.02
N VAL A 71 -9.75 2.54 -7.69
CA VAL A 71 -9.89 3.74 -8.53
C VAL A 71 -10.84 3.47 -9.70
N ALA A 72 -10.69 2.33 -10.38
CA ALA A 72 -11.53 1.93 -11.51
C ALA A 72 -13.00 1.72 -11.10
N ALA A 73 -13.25 1.08 -9.96
CA ALA A 73 -14.61 0.88 -9.45
C ALA A 73 -15.35 2.20 -9.15
N ARG A 74 -14.61 3.27 -8.87
CA ARG A 74 -15.15 4.62 -8.66
C ARG A 74 -15.24 5.48 -9.92
N GLY A 75 -14.76 4.98 -11.05
CA GLY A 75 -14.67 5.74 -12.31
C GLY A 75 -13.60 6.83 -12.30
N GLY A 76 -12.63 6.77 -11.37
CA GLY A 76 -11.56 7.75 -11.24
C GLY A 76 -11.14 8.02 -9.80
N LEU A 77 -10.00 8.70 -9.63
CA LEU A 77 -9.47 9.07 -8.31
C LEU A 77 -10.27 10.27 -7.78
N PRO A 78 -10.93 10.16 -6.60
CA PRO A 78 -11.58 11.31 -6.00
C PRO A 78 -10.59 12.44 -5.67
N PRO A 79 -10.96 13.71 -5.85
CA PRO A 79 -10.06 14.86 -5.66
C PRO A 79 -9.87 15.16 -4.16
N ARG A 80 -9.09 14.33 -3.47
CA ARG A 80 -8.69 14.50 -2.08
C ARG A 80 -7.16 14.49 -2.01
N PRO A 81 -6.51 15.47 -1.34
CA PRO A 81 -5.06 15.54 -1.28
C PRO A 81 -4.42 14.30 -0.63
N GLU A 82 -5.12 13.65 0.30
CA GLU A 82 -4.67 12.39 0.89
C GLU A 82 -4.63 11.26 -0.15
N LEU A 83 -5.60 11.20 -1.06
CA LEU A 83 -5.66 10.17 -2.10
C LEU A 83 -4.62 10.39 -3.20
N GLU A 84 -4.28 11.63 -3.51
CA GLU A 84 -3.18 11.97 -4.42
C GLU A 84 -1.84 11.49 -3.87
N LYS A 85 -1.59 11.71 -2.57
CA LYS A 85 -0.38 11.19 -1.90
C LYS A 85 -0.36 9.66 -1.84
N VAL A 86 -1.52 9.02 -1.62
CA VAL A 86 -1.64 7.56 -1.67
C VAL A 86 -1.32 7.04 -3.07
N ALA A 87 -1.83 7.69 -4.13
CA ALA A 87 -1.53 7.33 -5.51
C ALA A 87 -0.02 7.41 -5.80
N ALA A 88 0.63 8.52 -5.44
CA ALA A 88 2.08 8.69 -5.60
C ALA A 88 2.87 7.61 -4.84
N ALA A 89 2.49 7.31 -3.60
CA ALA A 89 3.13 6.25 -2.82
C ALA A 89 2.90 4.86 -3.45
N VAL A 90 1.73 4.59 -4.04
CA VAL A 90 1.46 3.35 -4.77
C VAL A 90 2.33 3.25 -6.03
N ASP A 91 2.58 4.35 -6.73
CA ASP A 91 3.50 4.39 -7.87
C ASP A 91 4.95 4.07 -7.47
N ASP A 92 5.41 4.56 -6.31
CA ASP A 92 6.71 4.18 -5.76
C ASP A 92 6.82 2.66 -5.50
N LEU A 93 5.75 2.05 -4.97
CA LEU A 93 5.69 0.59 -4.79
C LEU A 93 5.70 -0.15 -6.13
N ARG A 94 4.97 0.38 -7.12
CA ARG A 94 4.90 -0.17 -8.48
C ARG A 94 6.27 -0.09 -9.18
N ALA A 95 7.03 0.97 -8.97
CA ALA A 95 8.38 1.11 -9.51
C ALA A 95 9.33 0.00 -9.00
N ALA A 96 9.14 -0.46 -7.76
CA ALA A 96 9.89 -1.58 -7.18
C ALA A 96 9.42 -2.97 -7.66
N ALA A 97 8.32 -3.07 -8.42
CA ALA A 97 7.68 -4.35 -8.75
C ALA A 97 8.62 -5.34 -9.46
N LYS A 98 9.46 -4.85 -10.38
CA LYS A 98 10.41 -5.70 -11.12
C LYS A 98 11.41 -6.35 -10.16
N ALA A 99 12.02 -5.55 -9.28
CA ALA A 99 12.99 -6.02 -8.29
C ALA A 99 12.36 -7.01 -7.30
N LEU A 100 11.15 -6.69 -6.82
CA LEU A 100 10.39 -7.56 -5.91
C LEU A 100 10.03 -8.89 -6.55
N ARG A 101 9.67 -8.93 -7.84
CA ARG A 101 9.35 -10.18 -8.54
C ARG A 101 10.59 -11.04 -8.80
N SER A 102 11.68 -10.43 -9.27
CA SER A 102 12.94 -11.14 -9.54
C SER A 102 13.61 -11.66 -8.27
N GLY A 103 13.38 -11.00 -7.12
CA GLY A 103 14.06 -11.35 -5.87
C GLY A 103 15.53 -10.94 -5.88
N ASP A 104 15.86 -9.92 -6.66
CA ASP A 104 17.20 -9.35 -6.67
C ASP A 104 17.38 -8.46 -5.44
N ASP A 105 18.08 -8.99 -4.43
CA ASP A 105 18.31 -8.30 -3.16
C ASP A 105 19.01 -6.94 -3.33
N ARG A 106 19.89 -6.78 -4.33
CA ARG A 106 20.57 -5.50 -4.60
C ARG A 106 19.61 -4.50 -5.23
N ALA A 107 18.80 -4.95 -6.19
CA ALA A 107 17.78 -4.08 -6.78
C ALA A 107 16.74 -3.66 -5.73
N ILE A 108 16.30 -4.59 -4.87
CA ILE A 108 15.38 -4.30 -3.77
C ILE A 108 16.00 -3.30 -2.78
N ALA A 109 17.29 -3.46 -2.43
CA ALA A 109 18.00 -2.51 -1.59
C ALA A 109 17.95 -1.08 -2.16
N GLY A 110 18.07 -0.93 -3.48
CA GLY A 110 17.95 0.36 -4.17
C GLY A 110 16.57 1.03 -4.05
N HIS A 111 15.51 0.24 -3.84
CA HIS A 111 14.14 0.74 -3.66
C HIS A 111 13.70 0.82 -2.20
N LEU A 112 14.47 0.29 -1.26
CA LEU A 112 14.00 0.01 0.09
C LEU A 112 13.52 1.26 0.83
N ALA A 113 14.26 2.36 0.73
CA ALA A 113 13.88 3.62 1.37
C ALA A 113 12.54 4.14 0.84
N ALA A 114 12.34 4.07 -0.49
CA ALA A 114 11.09 4.46 -1.14
C ALA A 114 9.92 3.53 -0.74
N ILE A 115 10.15 2.21 -0.73
CA ILE A 115 9.14 1.23 -0.30
C ILE A 115 8.67 1.51 1.13
N LEU A 116 9.60 1.65 2.06
CA LEU A 116 9.28 1.88 3.48
C LEU A 116 8.61 3.24 3.68
N ALA A 117 9.01 4.27 2.93
CA ALA A 117 8.36 5.57 2.93
C ALA A 117 6.92 5.48 2.41
N ALA A 118 6.72 4.84 1.25
CA ALA A 118 5.40 4.63 0.66
C ALA A 118 4.45 3.86 1.59
N GLN A 119 4.91 2.77 2.22
CA GLN A 119 4.14 2.03 3.22
C GLN A 119 3.66 2.93 4.38
N ARG A 120 4.53 3.82 4.88
CA ARG A 120 4.16 4.77 5.94
C ARG A 120 3.16 5.81 5.44
N THR A 121 3.38 6.38 4.25
CA THR A 121 2.49 7.38 3.63
C THR A 121 1.10 6.81 3.42
N ILE A 122 0.97 5.64 2.80
CA ILE A 122 -0.33 4.99 2.56
C ILE A 122 -1.11 4.80 3.87
N ARG A 123 -0.45 4.29 4.91
CA ARG A 123 -1.06 4.06 6.22
C ARG A 123 -1.50 5.37 6.89
N ALA A 124 -0.66 6.40 6.84
CA ALA A 124 -0.92 7.67 7.48
C ALA A 124 -2.07 8.43 6.79
N GLU A 125 -2.02 8.55 5.47
CA GLU A 125 -2.97 9.33 4.67
C GLU A 125 -4.35 8.66 4.63
N LEU A 126 -4.44 7.32 4.47
CA LEU A 126 -5.74 6.62 4.57
C LEU A 126 -6.37 6.73 5.97
N ARG A 127 -5.54 6.76 7.02
CA ARG A 127 -6.03 6.99 8.39
C ARG A 127 -6.44 8.44 8.62
N ALA A 128 -5.76 9.41 8.03
CA ALA A 128 -6.13 10.82 8.10
C ALA A 128 -7.46 11.07 7.38
N LEU A 129 -7.59 10.57 6.14
CA LEU A 129 -8.80 10.71 5.34
C LEU A 129 -10.02 10.06 6.01
N SER A 130 -9.89 8.81 6.47
CA SER A 130 -10.98 8.12 7.18
C SER A 130 -11.46 8.91 8.42
N ARG A 131 -10.54 9.55 9.17
CA ARG A 131 -10.89 10.40 10.31
C ARG A 131 -11.57 11.71 9.88
N SER A 132 -11.06 12.35 8.82
CA SER A 132 -11.65 13.58 8.27
C SER A 132 -13.09 13.34 7.81
N LEU A 133 -13.33 12.26 7.05
CA LEU A 133 -14.66 11.87 6.59
C LEU A 133 -15.60 11.49 7.74
N ALA A 134 -15.08 10.99 8.85
CA ALA A 134 -15.88 10.70 10.04
C ALA A 134 -16.28 11.96 10.84
N GLY A 135 -15.47 13.01 10.81
CA GLY A 135 -15.71 14.28 11.50
C GLY A 135 -16.45 15.34 10.69
N GLY A 136 -16.61 15.14 9.38
CA GLY A 136 -17.30 16.07 8.46
C GLY A 136 -18.82 15.90 8.39
N ALA A 137 -19.41 15.03 9.22
CA ALA A 137 -20.86 14.88 9.33
C ALA A 137 -21.44 15.93 10.31
N HIS A 138 -21.54 17.19 9.87
CA HIS A 138 -22.25 18.25 10.58
C HIS A 138 -23.14 19.04 9.62
#